data_AF-A0A661IYP3-F1
#
_entry.id   AF-A0A661IYP3-F1
#
_cell.length_a   1.000
_cell.length_b   1.000
_cell.length_c   1.000
_cell.angle_alpha   90.00
_cell.angle_beta   90.00
_cell.angle_gamma   90.00
#
_symmetry.space_group_name_H-M   'P 1'
#
loop_
_entity.id
_entity.type
_entity.pdbx_description
1 polymer ?
#
loop_
_entity_poly.entity_id
_entity_poly.type
_entity_poly.pdbx_seq_one_letter_code
_entity_poly.pdbx_strand_id
1 'polypeptide(L)'
;MKVGRWIQYLRDHLGGLKKVLAGYLVVLLVFDVLLPRHHGHLLTDRLYLFWAAFGMVGCFALIKVSKGFAHLLLSKKEDYYD
;
A
#
# COMPACT_ATOMS: atom_id res chain seq x y z
N MET A 1 18.63 5.28 -22.54
CA MET A 1 18.36 5.94 -21.24
C MET A 1 18.34 4.88 -20.14
N LYS A 2 19.11 5.05 -19.05
CA LYS A 2 19.31 4.00 -18.02
C LYS A 2 18.01 3.55 -17.33
N VAL A 3 16.96 4.37 -17.35
CA VAL A 3 15.66 4.15 -16.70
C VAL A 3 14.92 2.91 -17.22
N GLY A 4 14.91 2.68 -18.53
CA GLY A 4 14.21 1.52 -19.11
C GLY A 4 14.76 0.18 -18.60
N ARG A 5 16.07 0.11 -18.35
CA ARG A 5 16.74 -1.09 -17.85
C ARG A 5 16.36 -1.39 -16.39
N TRP A 6 16.21 -0.36 -15.57
CA TRP A 6 15.73 -0.50 -14.18
C TRP A 6 14.29 -0.99 -14.12
N ILE A 7 13.41 -0.41 -14.95
CA ILE A 7 12.00 -0.84 -15.02
C ILE A 7 11.90 -2.31 -15.43
N GLN A 8 12.69 -2.73 -16.44
CA GLN A 8 12.74 -4.12 -16.87
C GLN A 8 13.23 -5.04 -15.74
N TYR A 9 14.32 -4.67 -15.06
CA TYR A 9 14.87 -5.45 -13.95
C TYR A 9 13.88 -5.63 -12.79
N LEU A 10 13.20 -4.56 -12.36
CA LEU A 10 12.15 -4.64 -11.34
C LEU A 10 10.98 -5.50 -11.84
N ARG A 11 10.65 -5.43 -13.13
CA ARG A 11 9.60 -6.23 -13.75
C ARG A 11 9.91 -7.72 -13.73
N ASP A 12 11.13 -8.08 -14.11
CA ASP A 12 11.58 -9.47 -14.17
C ASP A 12 11.67 -10.10 -12.77
N HIS A 13 11.89 -9.28 -11.73
CA HIS A 13 11.97 -9.71 -10.33
C HIS A 13 10.73 -9.34 -9.50
N LEU A 14 9.57 -9.13 -10.14
CA LEU A 14 8.33 -8.71 -9.47
C LEU A 14 7.97 -9.62 -8.29
N GLY A 15 8.18 -10.94 -8.43
CA GLY A 15 7.87 -11.91 -7.38
C GLY A 15 8.74 -11.73 -6.14
N GLY A 16 10.05 -11.46 -6.33
CA GLY A 16 10.97 -11.17 -5.23
C GLY A 16 10.66 -9.84 -4.57
N LEU A 17 10.40 -8.81 -5.37
CA LEU A 17 10.05 -7.48 -4.86
C LEU A 17 8.78 -7.50 -4.01
N LYS A 18 7.74 -8.23 -4.46
CA LYS A 18 6.51 -8.41 -3.68
C LYS A 18 6.79 -9.07 -2.33
N LYS A 19 7.62 -10.11 -2.28
CA LYS A 19 7.98 -10.79 -1.03
C LYS A 19 8.76 -9.86 -0.09
N VAL A 20 9.70 -9.07 -0.61
CA VAL A 20 10.47 -8.10 0.19
C VAL A 20 9.56 -7.02 0.77
N LEU A 21 8.68 -6.43 -0.04
CA LEU A 21 7.72 -5.42 0.42
C LEU A 21 6.71 -6.00 1.42
N ALA A 22 6.22 -7.22 1.21
CA ALA A 22 5.36 -7.91 2.16
C ALA A 22 6.09 -8.20 3.48
N GLY A 23 7.35 -8.65 3.42
CA GLY A 23 8.19 -8.85 4.60
C GLY A 23 8.42 -7.55 5.36
N TYR A 24 8.69 -6.45 4.67
CA TYR A 24 8.80 -5.12 5.28
C TYR A 24 7.52 -4.71 6.03
N LEU A 25 6.34 -4.95 5.45
CA LEU A 25 5.06 -4.72 6.12
C LEU A 25 4.89 -5.57 7.40
N VAL A 26 5.28 -6.84 7.36
CA VAL A 26 5.24 -7.72 8.54
C VAL A 26 6.20 -7.23 9.63
N VAL A 27 7.40 -6.79 9.25
CA VAL A 27 8.37 -6.21 10.20
C VAL A 27 7.78 -4.97 10.88
N LEU A 28 7.14 -4.07 10.13
CA LEU A 28 6.47 -2.90 10.70
C LEU A 28 5.37 -3.28 11.71
N LEU A 29 4.59 -4.32 11.41
CA LEU A 29 3.57 -4.83 12.35
C LEU A 29 4.19 -5.37 13.64
N VAL A 30 5.30 -6.08 13.53
CA VAL A 30 6.05 -6.58 14.69
C VAL A 30 6.58 -5.41 15.52
N PHE A 31 7.18 -4.41 14.88
CA PHE A 31 7.65 -3.19 15.57
C PHE A 31 6.54 -2.45 16.32
N ASP A 32 5.32 -2.36 15.75
CA ASP A 32 4.17 -1.72 16.42
C ASP A 32 3.77 -2.44 17.71
N VAL A 33 3.95 -3.76 17.78
CA VAL A 33 3.67 -4.58 18.98
C VAL A 33 4.77 -4.45 20.03
N LEU A 34 6.03 -4.39 19.60
CA LEU A 34 7.17 -4.31 20.52
C LEU A 34 7.34 -2.93 21.16
N LEU A 35 6.85 -1.85 20.55
CA LEU A 35 6.99 -0.52 21.14
C LEU A 35 6.08 -0.36 22.38
N PRO A 36 6.65 -0.08 23.58
CA PRO A 36 5.86 0.17 24.77
C PRO A 36 5.11 1.51 24.63
N ARG A 37 3.77 1.46 24.67
CA ARG A 37 2.92 2.64 24.62
C ARG A 37 2.77 3.21 26.02
N HIS A 38 3.51 4.28 26.32
CA HIS A 38 3.55 4.79 27.69
C HIS A 38 2.30 5.56 28.13
N HIS A 39 1.56 6.29 27.29
CA HIS A 39 0.31 6.97 27.69
C HIS A 39 -0.72 7.01 26.55
N GLY A 40 -1.58 5.99 26.45
CA GLY A 40 -2.71 6.00 25.51
C GLY A 40 -3.86 6.85 26.05
N HIS A 41 -4.05 8.06 25.53
CA HIS A 41 -5.19 8.94 25.87
C HIS A 41 -6.51 8.51 25.20
N LEU A 42 -6.43 7.77 24.08
CA LEU A 42 -7.58 7.30 23.30
C LEU A 42 -7.73 5.77 23.46
N LEU A 43 -8.97 5.26 23.43
CA LEU A 43 -9.25 3.82 23.49
C LEU A 43 -8.53 3.05 22.36
N THR A 44 -8.37 3.68 21.19
CA THR A 44 -7.66 3.15 20.03
C THR A 44 -6.14 3.04 20.23
N ASP A 45 -5.55 3.84 21.14
CA ASP A 45 -4.12 3.75 21.47
C ASP A 45 -3.80 2.60 22.42
N ARG A 46 -4.80 1.93 23.02
CA ARG A 46 -4.59 0.67 23.75
C ARG A 46 -4.59 -0.56 22.85
N LEU A 47 -5.12 -0.44 21.63
CA LEU A 47 -5.21 -1.56 20.70
C LEU A 47 -3.91 -1.66 19.90
N TYR A 48 -3.11 -2.66 20.21
CA TYR A 48 -1.98 -3.07 19.37
C TYR A 48 -2.47 -3.36 17.95
N LEU A 49 -1.66 -3.00 16.93
CA LEU A 49 -1.98 -3.12 15.50
C LEU A 49 -3.09 -2.19 14.97
N PHE A 50 -3.79 -1.41 15.80
CA PHE A 50 -4.91 -0.59 15.32
C PHE A 50 -4.49 0.37 14.19
N TRP A 51 -3.40 1.11 14.42
CA TRP A 51 -2.89 2.08 13.44
C TRP A 51 -2.33 1.43 12.19
N ALA A 52 -1.64 0.29 12.34
CA ALA A 52 -1.12 -0.46 11.20
C ALA A 52 -2.25 -1.07 10.36
N ALA A 53 -3.29 -1.62 10.99
CA ALA A 53 -4.48 -2.13 10.32
C ALA A 53 -5.27 -1.00 9.65
N PHE A 54 -5.44 0.14 10.33
CA PHE A 54 -6.09 1.32 9.77
C PHE A 54 -5.35 1.83 8.53
N GLY A 55 -4.02 1.95 8.57
CA GLY A 55 -3.22 2.33 7.42
C GLY A 55 -3.32 1.34 6.26
N MET A 56 -3.32 0.04 6.55
CA MET A 56 -3.48 -1.02 5.54
C MET A 56 -4.86 -0.91 4.86
N VAL A 57 -5.93 -0.85 5.64
CA VAL A 57 -7.30 -0.72 5.13
C VAL A 57 -7.48 0.59 4.37
N GLY A 58 -6.95 1.70 4.90
CA GLY A 58 -6.97 3.01 4.25
C GLY A 58 -6.27 2.98 2.89
N CYS A 59 -5.13 2.28 2.78
CA CYS A 59 -4.42 2.14 1.51
C CYS A 59 -5.23 1.33 0.48
N PHE A 60 -5.85 0.21 0.89
CA PHE A 60 -6.74 -0.56 0.02
C PHE A 60 -7.97 0.24 -0.42
N ALA A 61 -8.58 0.98 0.51
CA ALA A 61 -9.71 1.86 0.23
C ALA A 61 -9.31 2.94 -0.78
N LEU A 62 -8.17 3.59 -0.58
CA LEU A 62 -7.64 4.61 -1.48
C LEU A 62 -7.43 4.04 -2.89
N ILE A 63 -6.78 2.87 -3.03
CA ILE A 63 -6.57 2.22 -4.33
C ILE A 63 -7.91 1.93 -5.03
N LYS A 64 -8.90 1.41 -4.29
CA LYS A 64 -10.23 1.10 -4.84
C LYS A 64 -10.96 2.36 -5.27
N VAL A 65 -10.97 3.40 -4.44
CA VAL A 65 -11.60 4.68 -4.75
C VAL A 65 -10.92 5.33 -5.94
N SER A 66 -9.58 5.39 -5.98
CA SER A 66 -8.84 5.95 -7.11
C SER A 66 -9.11 5.20 -8.42
N LYS A 67 -9.20 3.86 -8.37
CA LYS A 67 -9.59 3.06 -9.55
C LYS A 67 -11.02 3.37 -10.00
N GLY A 68 -11.96 3.47 -9.05
CA GLY A 68 -13.35 3.84 -9.36
C GLY A 68 -13.44 5.22 -9.99
N PHE A 69 -12.74 6.19 -9.42
CA PHE A 69 -12.69 7.56 -9.94
C PHE A 69 -12.08 7.63 -11.33
N ALA A 70 -11.00 6.88 -11.58
CA ALA A 70 -10.41 6.76 -12.91
C ALA A 70 -11.40 6.21 -13.93
N HIS A 71 -12.19 5.18 -13.57
CA HIS A 71 -13.16 4.59 -14.49
C HIS A 71 -14.38 5.48 -14.75
N LEU A 72 -14.80 6.27 -13.75
CA LEU A 72 -15.97 7.14 -13.83
C LEU A 72 -15.69 8.47 -14.54
N LEU A 73 -14.49 9.03 -14.39
CA LEU A 73 -14.18 10.39 -14.86
C LEU A 73 -13.08 10.48 -15.92
N LEU A 74 -12.11 9.55 -15.92
CA LEU A 74 -10.96 9.59 -16.82
C LEU A 74 -11.00 8.54 -17.92
N SER A 75 -11.87 7.53 -17.83
CA SER A 75 -11.98 6.51 -18.87
C SER A 75 -12.64 7.13 -20.09
N LYS A 76 -11.81 7.53 -21.05
CA LYS A 76 -12.26 7.91 -22.38
C LYS A 76 -12.83 6.67 -23.06
N LYS A 77 -13.94 6.84 -23.79
CA LYS A 77 -14.51 5.75 -24.60
C LYS A 77 -13.43 5.22 -25.54
N GLU A 78 -13.37 3.89 -25.70
CA GLU A 78 -12.38 3.23 -26.57
C GLU A 78 -12.44 3.75 -28.01
N ASP A 79 -13.63 4.17 -28.46
CA ASP A 79 -13.88 4.78 -29.78
C ASP A 79 -13.30 6.20 -29.97
N TYR A 80 -12.46 6.71 -29.05
CA TYR A 80 -11.89 8.06 -29.23
C TYR A 80 -10.77 8.12 -30.29
N TYR A 81 -10.21 6.97 -30.65
CA TYR A 81 -9.14 6.87 -31.66
C TYR A 81 -9.55 6.09 -32.91
N ASP A 82 -10.80 5.64 -32.99
CA ASP A 82 -11.45 5.25 -34.24
C ASP A 82 -12.00 6.50 -34.95
#